data_AF-A0A8S9G0Y4-F1
#
_entry.id   AF-A0A8S9G0Y4-F1
#
_cell.length_a   1.000
_cell.length_b   1.000
_cell.length_c   1.000
_cell.angle_alpha   90.00
_cell.angle_beta   90.00
_cell.angle_gamma   90.00
#
_symmetry.space_group_name_H-M   'P 1'
#
loop_
_entity.id
_entity.type
_entity.pdbx_description
1 polymer ?
#
loop_
_entity_poly.entity_id
_entity_poly.type
_entity_poly.pdbx_seq_one_letter_code
_entity_poly.pdbx_strand_id
1 'polypeptide(L)'
;VESLGKNGEFATVEEVSVKNCTLTNTTNGVRIKTYQNGLGYARKISFEDIKMVDSGNPIIIEQNYISQGKIKEVGYQNQRSRQTD
;
A
#
# COMPACT_ATOMS: atom_id res chain seq x y z
N VAL A 1 5.76 5.21 1.77
CA VAL A 1 4.45 4.90 1.15
C VAL A 1 3.57 4.24 2.20
N GLU A 2 2.45 4.85 2.55
CA GLU A 2 1.51 4.33 3.55
C GLU A 2 0.48 3.41 2.88
N SER A 3 0.10 2.31 3.53
CA SER A 3 -0.87 1.29 3.07
C SER A 3 -1.39 0.50 4.28
N LEU A 4 -2.56 -0.11 4.17
CA LEU A 4 -3.21 -0.78 5.30
C LEU A 4 -2.68 -2.19 5.54
N GLY A 5 -2.51 -2.56 6.81
CA GLY A 5 -2.15 -3.92 7.22
C GLY A 5 -0.69 -4.30 6.99
N LYS A 6 0.22 -3.30 7.00
CA LYS A 6 1.67 -3.56 6.90
C LYS A 6 2.10 -4.56 7.96
N ASN A 7 3.02 -5.46 7.60
CA ASN A 7 3.52 -6.53 8.47
C ASN A 7 2.44 -7.53 8.96
N GLY A 8 1.28 -7.60 8.29
CA GLY A 8 0.17 -8.46 8.72
C GLY A 8 -0.63 -7.89 9.90
N GLU A 9 -0.40 -6.62 10.25
CA GLU A 9 -1.11 -5.96 11.33
C GLU A 9 -2.61 -5.77 10.98
N PHE A 10 -3.44 -5.68 12.03
CA PHE A 10 -4.83 -5.30 11.88
C PHE A 10 -4.92 -3.78 11.69
N ALA A 11 -5.46 -3.35 10.55
CA ALA A 11 -5.67 -1.94 10.23
C ALA A 11 -7.07 -1.71 9.67
N THR A 12 -7.68 -0.60 10.07
CA THR A 12 -9.03 -0.26 9.61
C THR A 12 -9.11 1.16 9.11
N VAL A 13 -9.94 1.36 8.09
CA VAL A 13 -10.39 2.67 7.61
C VAL A 13 -11.88 2.57 7.33
N GLU A 14 -12.64 3.52 7.84
CA GLU A 14 -14.05 3.64 7.50
C GLU A 14 -14.51 5.09 7.40
N GLU A 15 -15.64 5.28 6.71
CA GLU A 15 -16.36 6.56 6.65
C GLU A 15 -15.54 7.69 6.00
N VAL A 16 -14.88 7.36 4.89
CA VAL A 16 -14.12 8.32 4.07
C VAL A 16 -15.01 8.80 2.93
N SER A 17 -15.18 10.12 2.80
CA SER A 17 -15.85 10.74 1.66
C SER A 17 -14.93 11.76 1.02
N VAL A 18 -14.71 11.61 -0.29
CA VAL A 18 -14.00 12.59 -1.13
C VAL A 18 -14.96 13.05 -2.20
N LYS A 19 -15.21 14.36 -2.27
CA LYS A 19 -16.17 14.93 -3.22
C LYS A 19 -15.72 16.24 -3.85
N ASN A 20 -16.28 16.55 -5.03
CA ASN A 20 -16.17 17.86 -5.69
C ASN A 20 -14.72 18.32 -5.90
N CYS A 21 -13.87 17.44 -6.44
CA CYS A 21 -12.47 17.78 -6.67
C CYS A 21 -12.02 17.48 -8.10
N THR A 22 -10.93 18.14 -8.51
CA THR A 22 -10.27 17.86 -9.78
C THR A 22 -8.86 17.34 -9.52
N LEU A 23 -8.55 16.17 -10.06
CA LEU A 23 -7.24 15.53 -10.01
C LEU A 23 -6.59 15.66 -11.38
N THR A 24 -5.61 16.54 -11.52
CA THR A 24 -4.93 16.83 -12.79
C THR A 24 -3.50 16.27 -12.80
N ASN A 25 -3.04 15.74 -13.95
CA ASN A 25 -1.66 15.27 -14.14
C ASN A 25 -1.20 14.28 -13.06
N THR A 26 -2.03 13.29 -12.75
CA THR A 26 -1.75 12.32 -11.68
C THR A 26 -1.25 11.01 -12.25
N THR A 27 -0.30 10.36 -11.56
CA THR A 27 0.02 8.95 -11.87
C THR A 27 -1.14 8.03 -11.52
N ASN A 28 -1.87 8.35 -10.44
CA ASN A 28 -3.08 7.68 -10.02
C ASN A 28 -4.07 8.73 -9.49
N GLY A 29 -5.34 8.67 -9.88
CA GLY A 29 -6.37 9.55 -9.34
C GLY A 29 -6.70 9.15 -7.89
N VAL A 30 -7.43 8.05 -7.73
CA VAL A 30 -7.77 7.46 -6.43
C VAL A 30 -7.06 6.12 -6.29
N ARG A 31 -6.45 5.86 -5.12
CA ARG A 31 -5.77 4.59 -4.86
C ARG A 31 -6.04 4.06 -3.46
N ILE A 32 -6.58 2.84 -3.38
CA ILE A 32 -6.69 2.06 -2.13
C ILE A 32 -5.66 0.92 -2.20
N LYS A 33 -4.85 0.77 -1.14
CA LYS A 33 -3.85 -0.31 -1.01
C LYS A 33 -3.99 -1.03 0.32
N THR A 34 -4.14 -2.34 0.28
CA THR A 34 -3.99 -3.21 1.45
C THR A 34 -2.82 -4.16 1.21
N TYR A 35 -2.01 -4.39 2.25
CA TYR A 35 -0.89 -5.33 2.17
C TYR A 35 -1.39 -6.75 1.99
N GLN A 36 -0.62 -7.54 1.24
CA GLN A 36 -0.81 -8.99 1.24
C GLN A 36 -0.67 -9.51 2.67
N ASN A 37 -1.64 -10.32 3.11
CA ASN A 37 -1.77 -10.85 4.47
C ASN A 37 -2.06 -9.81 5.57
N GLY A 38 -2.37 -8.56 5.21
CA GLY A 38 -2.89 -7.57 6.16
C GLY A 38 -4.27 -7.98 6.68
N LEU A 39 -4.57 -7.64 7.94
CA LEU A 39 -5.86 -7.90 8.56
C LEU A 39 -6.68 -6.60 8.70
N GLY A 40 -8.00 -6.72 8.84
CA GLY A 40 -8.91 -5.61 9.05
C GLY A 40 -9.76 -5.26 7.83
N TYR A 41 -10.10 -3.98 7.65
CA TYR A 41 -11.06 -3.57 6.62
C TYR A 41 -10.88 -2.13 6.13
N ALA A 42 -11.31 -1.89 4.89
CA ALA A 42 -11.59 -0.57 4.33
C ALA A 42 -13.05 -0.55 3.85
N ARG A 43 -13.94 0.21 4.51
CA ARG A 43 -15.38 0.17 4.22
C ARG A 43 -16.02 1.55 4.27
N LYS A 44 -17.22 1.70 3.67
CA LYS A 44 -17.95 2.98 3.62
C LYS A 44 -17.06 4.12 3.08
N ILE A 45 -16.42 3.88 1.94
CA ILE A 45 -15.57 4.86 1.25
C ILE A 45 -16.30 5.33 0.00
N SER A 46 -16.50 6.64 -0.15
CA SER A 46 -17.14 7.25 -1.33
C SER A 46 -16.21 8.24 -2.04
N PHE A 47 -16.23 8.17 -3.37
CA PHE A 47 -15.61 9.15 -4.27
C PHE A 47 -16.71 9.65 -5.21
N GLU A 48 -17.05 10.93 -5.09
CA GLU A 48 -18.20 11.53 -5.78
C GLU A 48 -17.78 12.82 -6.49
N ASP A 49 -18.27 13.09 -7.70
CA ASP A 49 -17.97 14.32 -8.43
C ASP A 49 -16.46 14.64 -8.52
N ILE A 50 -15.66 13.60 -8.77
CA ILE A 50 -14.21 13.73 -8.97
C ILE A 50 -13.91 13.80 -10.45
N LYS A 51 -13.45 14.97 -10.91
CA LYS A 51 -12.96 15.18 -12.26
C LYS A 51 -11.50 14.74 -12.35
N MET A 52 -11.20 13.77 -13.20
CA MET A 52 -9.81 13.34 -13.44
C MET A 52 -9.36 13.84 -14.81
N VAL A 53 -8.29 14.63 -14.84
CA VAL A 53 -7.71 15.22 -16.05
C VAL A 53 -6.29 14.70 -16.19
N ASP A 54 -5.96 14.08 -17.31
CA ASP A 54 -4.61 13.53 -17.57
C ASP A 54 -4.11 12.63 -16.43
N SER A 55 -4.98 11.75 -15.94
CA SER A 55 -4.64 10.75 -14.93
C SER A 55 -4.19 9.46 -15.60
N GLY A 56 -2.98 9.00 -15.30
CA GLY A 56 -2.45 7.75 -15.82
C GLY A 56 -3.30 6.55 -15.38
N ASN A 57 -3.64 6.49 -14.09
CA ASN A 57 -4.52 5.47 -13.52
C ASN A 57 -5.63 6.12 -12.69
N PRO A 58 -6.77 6.47 -13.29
CA PRO A 58 -7.86 7.16 -12.62
C PRO A 58 -8.26 6.52 -11.27
N ILE A 59 -8.43 5.20 -11.22
CA ILE A 59 -8.81 4.47 -10.00
C ILE A 59 -7.99 3.18 -9.92
N ILE A 60 -7.37 2.93 -8.76
CA ILE A 60 -6.71 1.65 -8.43
C ILE A 60 -7.18 1.13 -7.08
N ILE A 61 -7.51 -0.15 -7.03
CA ILE A 61 -7.71 -0.89 -5.78
C ILE A 61 -6.77 -2.10 -5.81
N GLU A 62 -5.78 -2.10 -4.92
CA GLU A 62 -4.74 -3.12 -4.85
C GLU A 62 -4.79 -3.81 -3.49
N GLN A 63 -5.24 -5.07 -3.45
CA GLN A 63 -5.37 -5.82 -2.19
C GLN A 63 -4.16 -6.68 -1.83
N ASN A 64 -3.22 -6.85 -2.77
CA ASN A 64 -2.00 -7.64 -2.59
C ASN A 64 -0.76 -6.74 -2.62
N TYR A 65 -0.81 -5.59 -1.95
CA TYR A 65 0.31 -4.65 -1.97
C TYR A 65 1.52 -5.23 -1.23
N ILE A 66 2.69 -5.09 -1.84
CA ILE A 66 3.99 -5.39 -1.23
C ILE A 66 4.89 -4.18 -1.49
N SER A 67 5.50 -3.63 -0.44
CA SER A 67 6.46 -2.53 -0.59
C SER A 67 7.73 -3.03 -1.28
N GLN A 68 8.00 -2.59 -2.51
CA GLN A 68 9.18 -2.98 -3.28
C GLN A 68 10.49 -2.27 -2.84
N GLY A 69 10.72 -2.10 -1.53
CA GLY A 69 12.00 -1.61 -1.00
C GLY A 69 12.01 -1.54 0.53
N LYS A 70 13.06 -1.89 1.28
CA LYS A 70 14.40 -2.41 0.97
C LYS A 70 14.50 -3.83 1.56
N ILE A 71 14.91 -4.83 0.77
CA ILE A 71 15.60 -5.97 1.38
C ILE A 71 16.86 -5.33 1.99
N LYS A 72 16.95 -5.24 3.32
CA LYS A 72 18.27 -5.05 3.92
C LYS A 72 19.03 -6.30 3.50
N GLU A 73 20.10 -6.15 2.72
CA GLU A 73 21.08 -7.22 2.60
C GLU A 73 21.46 -7.62 4.03
N VAL A 74 20.89 -8.72 4.51
CA VAL A 74 21.36 -9.36 5.74
C VAL A 74 22.61 -10.09 5.29
N GLY A 75 23.77 -9.44 5.43
CA GLY A 75 25.05 -10.12 5.30
C GLY A 75 25.11 -11.23 6.33
N TYR A 76 24.88 -12.48 5.92
CA TYR A 76 25.13 -13.65 6.76
C TYR A 76 26.64 -13.79 6.93
N GLN A 77 27.18 -13.29 8.04
CA GLN A 77 28.52 -13.66 8.49
C GLN A 77 28.46 -15.12 8.98
N ASN A 78 29.07 -16.02 8.21
CA ASN A 78 29.15 -17.43 8.54
C ASN A 78 30.08 -17.63 9.76
N GLN A 79 29.52 -17.94 10.93
CA GLN A 79 30.30 -18.23 12.15
C GLN A 79 30.74 -19.71 12.28
N ARG A 80 30.64 -20.50 11.20
CA ARG A 80 31.06 -21.92 11.23
C ARG A 80 32.42 -22.13 10.56
N SER A 81 33.47 -21.75 11.26
CA SER A 81 34.78 -22.39 11.16
C SER A 81 35.64 -22.05 12.38
N ARG A 82 35.09 -22.30 13.58
CA ARG A 82 35.87 -22.58 14.78
C ARG A 82 35.28 -23.83 15.42
N GLN A 83 36.15 -24.82 15.68
CA GLN A 83 35.91 -26.17 16.23
C GLN A 83 35.16 -27.13 15.28
N THR A 84 35.62 -28.34 14.92
CA THR A 84 36.61 -29.32 15.40
C THR A 84 37.05 -30.18 14.18
N ASP A 85 38.17 -30.90 14.07
CA ASP A 85 39.14 -31.50 15.02
C ASP A 85 40.59 -31.06 14.73
#